data_AF-A0A5N6RN29-F1
#
_entry.id   AF-A0A5N6RN29-F1
#
_cell.length_a   1.000
_cell.length_b   1.000
_cell.length_c   1.000
_cell.angle_alpha   90.00
_cell.angle_beta   90.00
_cell.angle_gamma   90.00
#
_symmetry.space_group_name_H-M   'P 1'
#
loop_
_entity.id
_entity.type
_entity.pdbx_description
1 polymer ?
#
loop_
_entity_poly.entity_id
_entity_poly.type
_entity_poly.pdbx_seq_one_letter_code
_entity_poly.pdbx_strand_id
1 'polypeptide(L)'
;MARVISNPVGLHRFRPSFRTPQAPHQLLKTPLHSETTTRKFRSLARCQTNPDPTETSSTEKEVNGSFNSPQDTSASADNGPPEFPNKNINKQIAVVSTLAAVGLFLSARLDLGVSLNDLSAAALPYEEALSNGKPTVVEFYADWCEVCRELAPEVYKVEQQFKDRVNFVMLNVDNTKWEQELDEFGVEGIPHFVFLDRAGNEEGNVVGKLPRQYLLENVDALARGEASIPHARVVGQYSSAEARKVHQVVDPRSHS
;
A
#
# COMPACT_ATOMS: atom_id res chain seq x y z
N MET A 1 20.24 30.37 -67.07
CA MET A 1 19.47 31.56 -66.65
C MET A 1 18.56 31.09 -65.52
N ALA A 2 18.83 31.47 -64.26
CA ALA A 2 18.27 32.67 -63.59
C ALA A 2 16.76 32.50 -63.31
N ARG A 3 16.23 32.62 -62.08
CA ARG A 3 16.78 33.17 -60.83
C ARG A 3 16.15 32.52 -59.58
N VAL A 4 16.91 32.53 -58.48
CA VAL A 4 16.40 32.37 -57.11
C VAL A 4 15.54 33.58 -56.73
N ILE A 5 14.45 33.37 -55.99
CA ILE A 5 13.76 34.44 -55.25
C ILE A 5 13.73 34.07 -53.77
N SER A 6 14.64 34.69 -53.02
CA SER A 6 14.55 34.84 -51.58
C SER A 6 13.61 36.00 -51.24
N ASN A 7 12.85 35.90 -50.14
CA ASN A 7 12.04 37.00 -49.63
C ASN A 7 12.25 37.14 -48.10
N PRO A 8 12.60 38.32 -47.54
CA PRO A 8 13.10 38.42 -46.17
C PRO A 8 12.23 39.24 -45.19
N VAL A 9 12.56 39.11 -43.90
CA VAL A 9 12.24 39.98 -42.75
C VAL A 9 10.80 39.93 -42.18
N GLY A 10 10.73 39.70 -40.86
CA GLY A 10 9.51 39.79 -40.05
C GLY A 10 9.77 39.74 -38.53
N LEU A 11 10.79 40.45 -38.02
CA LEU A 11 11.18 40.42 -36.60
C LEU A 11 10.18 41.16 -35.71
N HIS A 12 9.26 40.44 -35.06
CA HIS A 12 8.42 40.98 -33.99
C HIS A 12 9.01 40.72 -32.59
N ARG A 13 9.59 41.76 -32.00
CA ARG A 13 9.94 41.79 -30.56
C ARG A 13 8.64 41.77 -29.73
N PHE A 14 8.41 40.70 -28.99
CA PHE A 14 7.50 40.74 -27.84
C PHE A 14 8.26 41.12 -26.56
N ARG A 15 7.80 42.18 -25.88
CA ARG A 15 8.25 42.54 -24.53
C ARG A 15 7.45 41.74 -23.51
N PRO A 16 8.09 41.07 -22.53
CA PRO A 16 7.38 40.61 -21.34
C PRO A 16 7.15 41.80 -20.39
N SER A 17 5.90 42.08 -20.05
CA SER A 17 5.56 42.98 -18.94
C SER A 17 5.64 42.22 -17.63
N PHE A 18 6.67 42.48 -16.83
CA PHE A 18 6.72 42.01 -15.45
C PHE A 18 5.56 42.64 -14.65
N ARG A 19 4.68 41.80 -14.11
CA ARG A 19 3.61 42.22 -13.19
C ARG A 19 3.79 41.52 -11.85
N THR A 20 4.38 42.25 -10.90
CA THR A 20 4.62 41.81 -9.52
C THR A 20 3.29 41.65 -8.77
N PRO A 21 3.04 40.53 -8.06
CA PRO A 21 1.97 40.46 -7.07
C PRO A 21 2.38 41.15 -5.76
N GLN A 22 1.52 42.01 -5.23
CA GLN A 22 1.66 42.55 -3.88
C GLN A 22 1.31 41.49 -2.83
N ALA A 23 2.03 41.49 -1.71
CA ALA A 23 1.61 40.79 -0.50
C ALA A 23 0.66 41.68 0.34
N PRO A 24 -0.42 41.12 0.93
CA PRO A 24 -1.14 41.75 2.02
C PRO A 24 -0.57 41.33 3.38
N HIS A 25 -0.53 42.28 4.32
CA HIS A 25 -0.18 42.05 5.72
C HIS A 25 -1.37 41.49 6.52
N GLN A 26 -1.11 40.74 7.60
CA GLN A 26 -1.45 41.08 9.01
C GLN A 26 -1.89 39.89 9.90
N LEU A 27 -1.35 39.90 11.15
CA LEU A 27 -1.90 39.34 12.40
C LEU A 27 -2.07 37.78 12.45
N LEU A 28 -2.06 37.11 13.61
CA LEU A 28 -2.06 37.52 15.01
C LEU A 28 -1.23 36.53 15.86
N LYS A 29 -0.47 36.99 16.86
CA LYS A 29 0.17 36.11 17.87
C LYS A 29 -0.77 35.88 19.06
N THR A 30 -1.00 34.63 19.44
CA THR A 30 -1.44 34.23 20.79
C THR A 30 -0.74 32.94 21.22
N PRO A 31 -0.27 32.81 22.47
CA PRO A 31 0.32 31.57 22.98
C PRO A 31 -0.77 30.68 23.59
N LEU A 32 -0.80 29.38 23.24
CA LEU A 32 -1.66 28.43 23.94
C LEU A 32 -0.91 27.76 25.09
N HIS A 33 -1.50 27.86 26.27
CA HIS A 33 -0.99 27.38 27.55
C HIS A 33 -0.98 25.84 27.61
N SER A 34 0.06 25.24 28.18
CA SER A 34 0.06 23.81 28.50
C SER A 34 -0.61 23.58 29.85
N GLU A 35 -1.61 22.69 29.90
CA GLU A 35 -2.13 22.17 31.17
C GLU A 35 -2.09 20.64 31.19
N THR A 36 -1.22 20.11 32.03
CA THR A 36 -1.09 18.69 32.34
C THR A 36 -2.13 18.27 33.38
N THR A 37 -3.28 17.75 32.95
CA THR A 37 -4.27 17.15 33.87
C THR A 37 -4.12 15.64 33.97
N THR A 38 -3.64 15.17 35.12
CA THR A 38 -3.49 13.75 35.46
C THR A 38 -4.84 13.12 35.84
N ARG A 39 -5.47 12.37 34.92
CA ARG A 39 -6.64 11.54 35.27
C ARG A 39 -6.22 10.25 35.99
N LYS A 40 -6.39 10.25 37.31
CA LYS A 40 -6.35 9.04 38.16
C LYS A 40 -7.48 8.09 37.74
N PHE A 41 -7.15 6.93 37.19
CA PHE A 41 -8.13 5.87 36.95
C PHE A 41 -8.45 5.12 38.26
N ARG A 42 -9.74 5.00 38.60
CA ARG A 42 -10.19 4.20 39.74
C ARG A 42 -10.11 2.71 39.38
N SER A 43 -9.49 1.93 40.25
CA SER A 43 -9.52 0.47 40.21
C SER A 43 -10.89 -0.06 40.63
N LEU A 44 -11.53 -0.85 39.77
CA LEU A 44 -12.67 -1.72 40.09
C LEU A 44 -12.65 -2.95 39.18
N ALA A 45 -12.18 -4.10 39.71
CA ALA A 45 -12.62 -5.47 39.38
C ALA A 45 -11.68 -6.47 40.09
N ARG A 46 -12.09 -6.93 41.28
CA ARG A 46 -11.48 -8.09 41.94
C ARG A 46 -12.61 -9.08 42.21
N CYS A 47 -12.70 -10.12 41.40
CA CYS A 47 -13.44 -11.34 41.75
C CYS A 47 -12.43 -12.44 42.05
N GLN A 48 -12.54 -13.03 43.22
CA GLN A 48 -11.70 -14.13 43.68
C GLN A 48 -12.33 -15.47 43.29
N THR A 49 -11.51 -16.45 42.92
CA THR A 49 -11.88 -17.87 42.88
C THR A 49 -11.56 -18.54 44.21
N ASN A 50 -12.12 -19.75 44.42
CA ASN A 50 -11.72 -20.86 45.33
C ASN A 50 -12.84 -21.31 46.30
N PRO A 51 -12.84 -22.56 46.84
CA PRO A 51 -12.06 -23.78 46.49
C PRO A 51 -12.84 -25.14 46.50
N ASP A 52 -12.12 -26.22 46.13
CA ASP A 52 -12.14 -27.62 46.67
C ASP A 52 -13.36 -28.58 46.52
N PRO A 53 -13.20 -29.90 46.78
CA PRO A 53 -12.13 -30.88 46.45
C PRO A 53 -12.69 -32.07 45.60
N THR A 54 -11.99 -33.15 45.22
CA THR A 54 -11.77 -34.40 46.02
C THR A 54 -11.20 -35.54 45.15
N GLU A 55 -10.14 -36.23 45.60
CA GLU A 55 -9.69 -37.64 45.33
C GLU A 55 -9.44 -38.19 43.88
N THR A 56 -8.79 -39.35 43.64
CA THR A 56 -7.56 -40.01 44.20
C THR A 56 -7.25 -41.31 43.42
N SER A 57 -5.95 -41.59 43.17
CA SER A 57 -5.31 -42.92 42.94
C SER A 57 -5.41 -43.69 41.59
N SER A 58 -4.23 -44.24 41.20
CA SER A 58 -3.96 -45.53 40.50
C SER A 58 -4.42 -45.71 39.02
N THR A 59 -3.72 -46.44 38.12
CA THR A 59 -2.60 -47.42 38.23
C THR A 59 -1.80 -47.53 36.90
N GLU A 60 -0.58 -48.10 36.97
CA GLU A 60 0.14 -49.03 36.03
C GLU A 60 -0.43 -49.33 34.59
N LYS A 61 0.31 -49.71 33.53
CA LYS A 61 1.72 -50.18 33.35
C LYS A 61 2.13 -50.23 31.84
N GLU A 62 3.43 -50.04 31.57
CA GLU A 62 4.36 -50.89 30.79
C GLU A 62 4.06 -51.40 29.35
N VAL A 63 4.97 -51.10 28.40
CA VAL A 63 5.46 -52.02 27.34
C VAL A 63 6.98 -51.84 27.17
N ASN A 64 7.72 -52.96 27.10
CA ASN A 64 9.18 -53.03 27.01
C ASN A 64 9.71 -53.14 25.56
N GLY A 65 10.97 -52.73 25.34
CA GLY A 65 11.71 -52.94 24.08
C GLY A 65 13.24 -52.90 24.28
N SER A 66 13.90 -54.06 24.26
CA SER A 66 15.35 -54.26 24.48
C SER A 66 16.23 -53.57 23.43
N PHE A 67 17.26 -52.81 23.83
CA PHE A 67 18.63 -53.23 24.20
C PHE A 67 19.56 -53.49 22.99
N ASN A 68 20.58 -52.63 22.84
CA ASN A 68 21.95 -53.00 22.47
C ASN A 68 22.91 -51.81 22.65
N SER A 69 24.01 -52.05 23.38
CA SER A 69 25.24 -51.24 23.49
C SER A 69 26.32 -52.20 24.02
N PRO A 70 27.57 -52.23 23.50
CA PRO A 70 28.64 -51.23 23.74
C PRO A 70 29.27 -50.75 22.41
N GLN A 71 30.34 -49.93 22.24
CA GLN A 71 31.27 -49.08 23.03
C GLN A 71 32.05 -48.19 22.01
N ASP A 72 32.87 -47.17 22.29
CA ASP A 72 33.20 -46.31 23.46
C ASP A 72 33.86 -45.01 22.89
N THR A 73 33.91 -43.90 23.65
CA THR A 73 35.06 -42.97 23.78
C THR A 73 34.71 -41.70 24.59
N SER A 74 34.92 -41.80 25.90
CA SER A 74 35.40 -40.73 26.80
C SER A 74 35.51 -39.27 26.31
N ALA A 75 34.76 -38.36 26.96
CA ALA A 75 35.31 -37.10 27.50
C ALA A 75 34.38 -36.49 28.57
N SER A 76 34.85 -36.48 29.82
CA SER A 76 34.43 -35.60 30.94
C SER A 76 32.92 -35.47 31.25
N ALA A 77 32.45 -36.32 32.16
CA ALA A 77 31.23 -36.05 32.91
C ALA A 77 31.51 -35.02 34.03
N ASP A 78 30.83 -33.88 34.01
CA ASP A 78 30.62 -33.04 35.20
C ASP A 78 29.17 -33.20 35.67
N ASN A 79 28.94 -34.17 36.56
CA ASN A 79 27.63 -34.42 37.15
C ASN A 79 27.41 -33.51 38.36
N GLY A 80 27.25 -32.21 38.10
CA GLY A 80 26.57 -31.33 39.05
C GLY A 80 25.10 -31.75 39.21
N PRO A 81 24.49 -31.63 40.41
CA PRO A 81 23.04 -31.81 40.55
C PRO A 81 22.31 -30.79 39.66
N PRO A 82 21.09 -31.09 39.16
CA PRO A 82 20.33 -30.14 38.36
C PRO A 82 20.16 -28.83 39.15
N GLU A 83 20.72 -27.74 38.61
CA GLU A 83 20.74 -26.46 39.32
C GLU A 83 19.30 -25.98 39.53
N PHE A 84 18.83 -26.04 40.78
CA PHE A 84 17.49 -25.60 41.14
C PHE A 84 17.31 -24.13 40.71
N PRO A 85 16.23 -23.79 39.98
CA PRO A 85 16.13 -22.53 39.27
C PRO A 85 16.30 -21.32 40.21
N ASN A 86 17.47 -20.69 40.10
CA ASN A 86 17.85 -19.55 40.92
C ASN A 86 16.89 -18.39 40.69
N LYS A 87 16.59 -17.60 41.73
CA LYS A 87 15.76 -16.38 41.65
C LYS A 87 16.24 -15.43 40.53
N ASN A 88 17.54 -15.40 40.26
CA ASN A 88 18.12 -14.61 39.17
C ASN A 88 17.75 -15.16 37.78
N ILE A 89 17.78 -16.48 37.59
CA ILE A 89 17.43 -17.15 36.32
C ILE A 89 15.94 -16.98 36.04
N ASN A 90 15.07 -17.22 37.04
CA ASN A 90 13.63 -17.01 36.91
C ASN A 90 13.28 -15.54 36.58
N LYS A 91 14.00 -14.59 37.18
CA LYS A 91 13.86 -13.16 36.87
C LYS A 91 14.31 -12.84 35.44
N GLN A 92 15.40 -13.44 34.95
CA GLN A 92 15.84 -13.28 33.56
C GLN A 92 14.82 -13.86 32.57
N ILE A 93 14.32 -15.08 32.80
CA ILE A 93 13.31 -15.70 31.93
C ILE A 93 12.05 -14.83 31.87
N ALA A 94 11.56 -14.33 33.02
CA ALA A 94 10.39 -13.44 33.07
C ALA A 94 10.61 -12.10 32.34
N VAL A 95 11.81 -11.51 32.43
CA VAL A 95 12.15 -10.28 31.70
C VAL A 95 12.25 -10.54 30.20
N VAL A 96 12.90 -11.63 29.77
CA VAL A 96 13.02 -11.98 28.35
C VAL A 96 11.65 -12.30 27.75
N SER A 97 10.81 -13.08 28.44
CA SER A 97 9.47 -13.42 27.94
C SER A 97 8.54 -12.20 27.87
N THR A 98 8.60 -11.29 28.85
CA THR A 98 7.81 -10.05 28.81
C THR A 98 8.29 -9.09 27.72
N LEU A 99 9.61 -8.93 27.53
CA LEU A 99 10.15 -8.12 26.42
C LEU A 99 9.81 -8.73 25.05
N ALA A 100 9.89 -10.05 24.90
CA ALA A 100 9.50 -10.73 23.66
C ALA A 100 8.01 -10.59 23.36
N ALA A 101 7.15 -10.73 24.38
CA ALA A 101 5.70 -10.54 24.25
C ALA A 101 5.33 -9.09 23.92
N VAL A 102 5.96 -8.10 24.57
CA VAL A 102 5.77 -6.67 24.27
C VAL A 102 6.28 -6.34 22.86
N GLY A 103 7.43 -6.90 22.46
CA GLY A 103 7.97 -6.78 21.11
C GLY A 103 7.01 -7.31 20.05
N LEU A 104 6.58 -8.57 20.16
CA LEU A 104 5.60 -9.18 19.24
C LEU A 104 4.27 -8.41 19.21
N PHE A 105 3.77 -7.97 20.36
CA PHE A 105 2.52 -7.21 20.44
C PHE A 105 2.64 -5.84 19.77
N LEU A 106 3.76 -5.13 19.95
CA LEU A 106 4.03 -3.85 19.27
C LEU A 106 4.23 -4.07 17.76
N SER A 107 5.02 -5.06 17.35
CA SER A 107 5.21 -5.39 15.93
C SER A 107 3.89 -5.73 15.23
N ALA A 108 2.96 -6.41 15.89
CA ALA A 108 1.63 -6.71 15.36
C ALA A 108 0.63 -5.53 15.38
N ARG A 109 1.04 -4.34 15.87
CA ARG A 109 0.20 -3.14 16.02
C ARG A 109 0.81 -1.86 15.47
N LEU A 110 2.08 -1.89 15.05
CA LEU A 110 2.76 -0.79 14.38
C LEU A 110 2.56 -0.93 12.86
N ASP A 111 1.44 -0.41 12.36
CA ASP A 111 1.30 -0.03 10.96
C ASP A 111 2.29 1.11 10.69
N LEU A 112 3.51 0.76 10.25
CA LEU A 112 4.48 1.72 9.74
C LEU A 112 3.96 2.21 8.37
N GLY A 113 3.28 3.35 8.37
CA GLY A 113 2.74 3.95 7.16
C GLY A 113 3.86 4.27 6.16
N VAL A 114 3.81 3.63 4.99
CA VAL A 114 4.73 3.88 3.88
C VAL A 114 4.35 5.19 3.19
N SER A 115 5.33 6.03 2.89
CA SER A 115 5.07 7.28 2.16
C SER A 115 4.97 7.03 0.66
N LEU A 116 4.26 7.91 -0.06
CA LEU A 116 4.12 7.86 -1.52
C LEU A 116 5.48 7.80 -2.23
N ASN A 117 6.48 8.52 -1.71
CA ASN A 117 7.81 8.60 -2.30
C ASN A 117 8.63 7.32 -2.05
N ASP A 118 8.45 6.67 -0.90
CA ASP A 118 9.11 5.39 -0.60
C ASP A 118 8.49 4.26 -1.45
N LEU A 119 7.17 4.32 -1.65
CA LEU A 119 6.44 3.37 -2.49
C LEU A 119 6.85 3.49 -3.96
N SER A 120 6.87 4.70 -4.52
CA SER A 120 7.27 4.90 -5.92
C SER A 120 8.76 4.65 -6.17
N ALA A 121 9.62 4.85 -5.18
CA ALA A 121 11.04 4.46 -5.25
C ALA A 121 11.27 2.94 -5.16
N ALA A 122 10.33 2.18 -4.58
CA ALA A 122 10.37 0.72 -4.50
C ALA A 122 9.66 0.02 -5.66
N ALA A 123 8.80 0.73 -6.40
CA ALA A 123 8.03 0.20 -7.52
C ALA A 123 8.92 -0.34 -8.66
N LEU A 124 8.42 -1.35 -9.38
CA LEU A 124 9.16 -1.97 -10.48
C LEU A 124 9.23 -1.02 -11.69
N PRO A 125 10.37 -0.96 -12.43
CA PRO A 125 10.42 -0.24 -13.70
C PRO A 125 9.40 -0.80 -14.70
N TYR A 126 8.70 0.08 -15.41
CA TYR A 126 7.64 -0.29 -16.36
C TYR A 126 8.10 -1.28 -17.43
N GLU A 127 9.28 -1.03 -18.01
CA GLU A 127 9.86 -1.87 -19.06
C GLU A 127 10.26 -3.27 -18.55
N GLU A 128 10.61 -3.40 -17.27
CA GLU A 128 10.86 -4.68 -16.62
C GLU A 128 9.56 -5.42 -16.31
N ALA A 129 8.51 -4.69 -15.90
CA ALA A 129 7.19 -5.25 -15.64
C ALA A 129 6.57 -5.88 -16.90
N LEU A 130 6.64 -5.19 -18.05
CA LEU A 130 6.11 -5.70 -19.32
C LEU A 130 6.91 -6.89 -19.89
N SER A 131 8.20 -6.99 -19.58
CA SER A 131 9.08 -8.04 -20.15
C SER A 131 9.18 -9.30 -19.29
N ASN A 132 8.77 -9.27 -18.02
CA ASN A 132 8.90 -10.41 -17.10
C ASN A 132 7.73 -11.42 -17.15
N GLY A 133 6.67 -11.15 -17.93
CA GLY A 133 5.55 -12.06 -18.15
C GLY A 133 4.60 -12.27 -16.97
N LYS A 134 4.69 -11.44 -15.92
CA LYS A 134 3.66 -11.34 -14.87
C LYS A 134 2.62 -10.29 -15.26
N PRO A 135 1.35 -10.43 -14.83
CA PRO A 135 0.40 -9.34 -14.95
C PRO A 135 0.85 -8.14 -14.10
N THR A 136 0.44 -6.94 -14.49
CA THR A 136 0.96 -5.68 -13.94
C THR A 136 -0.15 -4.73 -13.54
N VAL A 137 -0.03 -4.13 -12.36
CA VAL A 137 -0.82 -2.96 -11.95
C VAL A 137 0.03 -1.72 -12.19
N VAL A 138 -0.49 -0.78 -12.96
CA VAL A 138 0.13 0.53 -13.19
C VAL A 138 -0.67 1.59 -12.44
N GLU A 139 -0.04 2.31 -11.51
CA GLU A 139 -0.63 3.48 -10.85
C GLU A 139 -0.03 4.77 -11.42
N PHE A 140 -0.85 5.57 -12.10
CA PHE A 140 -0.50 6.94 -12.46
C PHE A 140 -0.77 7.88 -11.29
N TYR A 141 0.24 8.61 -10.86
CA TYR A 141 0.22 9.42 -9.64
C TYR A 141 0.97 10.75 -9.81
N ALA A 142 0.95 11.62 -8.80
CA ALA A 142 1.84 12.78 -8.72
C ALA A 142 2.22 13.09 -7.26
N ASP A 143 3.35 13.75 -7.03
CA ASP A 143 3.80 14.07 -5.67
C ASP A 143 2.90 15.13 -4.98
N TRP A 144 2.21 15.95 -5.79
CA TRP A 144 1.20 16.92 -5.34
C TRP A 144 -0.18 16.30 -5.08
N CYS A 145 -0.39 15.03 -5.44
CA CYS A 145 -1.67 14.33 -5.30
C CYS A 145 -1.90 13.86 -3.85
N GLU A 146 -2.78 14.57 -3.12
CA GLU A 146 -3.14 14.20 -1.75
C GLU A 146 -3.81 12.82 -1.66
N VAL A 147 -4.73 12.50 -2.58
CA VAL A 147 -5.45 11.21 -2.61
C VAL A 147 -4.48 10.04 -2.85
N CYS A 148 -3.47 10.22 -3.69
CA CYS A 148 -2.44 9.23 -3.95
C CYS A 148 -1.60 8.97 -2.67
N ARG A 149 -1.24 10.05 -1.95
CA ARG A 149 -0.54 9.96 -0.66
C ARG A 149 -1.38 9.30 0.45
N GLU A 150 -2.70 9.50 0.46
CA GLU A 150 -3.59 8.77 1.36
C GLU A 150 -3.70 7.27 1.04
N LEU A 151 -3.56 6.89 -0.23
CA LEU A 151 -3.70 5.50 -0.69
C LEU A 151 -2.40 4.69 -0.59
N ALA A 152 -1.22 5.31 -0.65
CA ALA A 152 0.07 4.62 -0.64
C ALA A 152 0.22 3.52 0.45
N PRO A 153 -0.19 3.72 1.73
CA PRO A 153 -0.12 2.65 2.74
C PRO A 153 -1.01 1.44 2.44
N GLU A 154 -2.13 1.65 1.75
CA GLU A 154 -3.08 0.59 1.41
C GLU A 154 -2.70 -0.12 0.11
N VAL A 155 -2.14 0.61 -0.87
CA VAL A 155 -1.52 0.04 -2.08
C VAL A 155 -0.34 -0.85 -1.68
N TYR A 156 0.56 -0.36 -0.82
CA TYR A 156 1.69 -1.14 -0.29
C TYR A 156 1.25 -2.46 0.38
N LYS A 157 0.16 -2.44 1.15
CA LYS A 157 -0.38 -3.66 1.78
C LYS A 157 -0.87 -4.68 0.77
N VAL A 158 -1.39 -4.23 -0.38
CA VAL A 158 -1.79 -5.13 -1.47
C VAL A 158 -0.52 -5.60 -2.20
N GLU A 159 0.39 -4.71 -2.56
CA GLU A 159 1.67 -5.05 -3.19
C GLU A 159 2.42 -6.16 -2.42
N GLN A 160 2.59 -6.02 -1.11
CA GLN A 160 3.28 -7.04 -0.29
C GLN A 160 2.55 -8.40 -0.25
N GLN A 161 1.25 -8.45 -0.53
CA GLN A 161 0.48 -9.69 -0.64
C GLN A 161 0.60 -10.36 -2.02
N PHE A 162 0.91 -9.60 -3.08
CA PHE A 162 0.87 -10.09 -4.46
C PHE A 162 2.19 -9.98 -5.24
N LYS A 163 3.26 -9.36 -4.70
CA LYS A 163 4.57 -9.13 -5.35
C LYS A 163 5.19 -10.31 -6.10
N ASP A 164 4.97 -11.53 -5.61
CA ASP A 164 5.48 -12.74 -6.25
C ASP A 164 4.70 -13.10 -7.53
N ARG A 165 3.42 -12.70 -7.62
CA ARG A 165 2.46 -13.03 -8.69
C ARG A 165 2.11 -11.88 -9.64
N VAL A 166 2.22 -10.63 -9.18
CA VAL A 166 1.77 -9.41 -9.89
C VAL A 166 2.82 -8.32 -9.72
N ASN A 167 3.15 -7.61 -10.80
CA ASN A 167 4.03 -6.44 -10.75
C ASN A 167 3.24 -5.20 -10.30
N PHE A 168 3.90 -4.29 -9.59
CA PHE A 168 3.37 -2.96 -9.27
C PHE A 168 4.33 -1.91 -9.82
N VAL A 169 3.80 -1.03 -10.65
CA VAL A 169 4.51 0.06 -11.33
C VAL A 169 3.85 1.38 -10.96
N MET A 170 4.64 2.41 -10.68
CA MET A 170 4.15 3.75 -10.41
C MET A 170 4.71 4.75 -11.42
N LEU A 171 3.84 5.43 -12.14
CA LEU A 171 4.20 6.41 -13.18
C LEU A 171 3.80 7.82 -12.72
N ASN A 172 4.79 8.67 -12.49
CA ASN A 172 4.53 10.07 -12.12
C ASN A 172 4.11 10.86 -13.38
N VAL A 173 2.89 11.42 -13.37
CA VAL A 173 2.32 12.13 -14.53
C VAL A 173 3.03 13.45 -14.86
N ASP A 174 3.82 14.02 -13.92
CA ASP A 174 4.66 15.19 -14.17
C ASP A 174 5.95 14.85 -14.95
N ASN A 175 6.23 13.56 -15.18
CA ASN A 175 7.42 13.10 -15.91
C ASN A 175 7.12 12.87 -17.40
N THR A 176 7.68 13.75 -18.25
CA THR A 176 7.52 13.74 -19.71
C THR A 176 7.97 12.45 -20.41
N LYS A 177 8.68 11.54 -19.73
CA LYS A 177 8.96 10.20 -20.25
C LYS A 177 7.67 9.43 -20.60
N TRP A 178 6.62 9.64 -19.80
CA TRP A 178 5.39 8.82 -19.84
C TRP A 178 4.26 9.44 -20.67
N GLU A 179 4.54 10.45 -21.50
CA GLU A 179 3.53 11.12 -22.33
C GLU A 179 2.78 10.14 -23.25
N GLN A 180 3.47 9.13 -23.79
CA GLN A 180 2.83 8.11 -24.63
C GLN A 180 1.88 7.23 -23.82
N GLU A 181 2.30 6.74 -22.65
CA GLU A 181 1.50 5.89 -21.78
C GLU A 181 0.29 6.65 -21.21
N LEU A 182 0.43 7.94 -20.90
CA LEU A 182 -0.66 8.80 -20.47
C LEU A 182 -1.76 8.91 -21.53
N ASP A 183 -1.37 9.07 -22.80
CA ASP A 183 -2.30 9.11 -23.94
C ASP A 183 -2.89 7.71 -24.24
N GLU A 184 -2.07 6.65 -24.22
CA GLU A 184 -2.46 5.27 -24.54
C GLU A 184 -3.50 4.72 -23.56
N PHE A 185 -3.32 4.95 -22.26
CA PHE A 185 -4.27 4.55 -21.20
C PHE A 185 -5.33 5.61 -20.88
N GLY A 186 -5.40 6.72 -21.62
CA GLY A 186 -6.41 7.76 -21.46
C GLY A 186 -6.45 8.36 -20.05
N VAL A 187 -5.30 8.81 -19.54
CA VAL A 187 -5.13 9.27 -18.15
C VAL A 187 -5.65 10.71 -17.96
N GLU A 188 -6.97 10.82 -17.81
CA GLU A 188 -7.68 12.09 -17.59
C GLU A 188 -7.64 12.62 -16.14
N GLY A 189 -7.15 11.83 -15.17
CA GLY A 189 -7.08 12.21 -13.77
C GLY A 189 -6.38 11.17 -12.89
N ILE A 190 -5.98 11.54 -11.68
CA ILE A 190 -5.18 10.72 -10.77
C ILE A 190 -5.80 10.55 -9.37
N PRO A 191 -5.50 9.45 -8.64
CA PRO A 191 -4.75 8.28 -9.11
C PRO A 191 -5.53 7.51 -10.18
N HIS A 192 -4.82 6.90 -11.12
CA HIS A 192 -5.39 6.03 -12.15
C HIS A 192 -4.73 4.66 -12.06
N PHE A 193 -5.50 3.62 -11.77
CA PHE A 193 -5.03 2.24 -11.76
C PHE A 193 -5.41 1.55 -13.06
N VAL A 194 -4.43 1.05 -13.80
CA VAL A 194 -4.62 0.21 -14.99
C VAL A 194 -4.18 -1.21 -14.67
N PHE A 195 -4.98 -2.20 -15.06
CA PHE A 195 -4.75 -3.62 -14.82
C PHE A 195 -4.36 -4.30 -16.13
N LEU A 196 -3.10 -4.71 -16.25
CA LEU A 196 -2.53 -5.32 -17.45
C LEU A 196 -2.35 -6.83 -17.30
N ASP A 197 -2.75 -7.59 -18.32
CA ASP A 197 -2.50 -9.04 -18.39
C ASP A 197 -1.00 -9.38 -18.54
N ARG A 198 -0.68 -10.67 -18.70
CA ARG A 198 0.72 -11.14 -18.87
C ARG A 198 1.35 -10.77 -20.22
N ALA A 199 0.57 -10.29 -21.18
CA ALA A 199 1.01 -9.83 -22.48
C ALA A 199 1.02 -8.29 -22.62
N GLY A 200 0.57 -7.57 -21.58
CA GLY A 200 0.49 -6.11 -21.56
C GLY A 200 -0.84 -5.53 -22.03
N ASN A 201 -1.87 -6.34 -22.26
CA ASN A 201 -3.21 -5.88 -22.65
C ASN A 201 -3.96 -5.30 -21.44
N GLU A 202 -4.69 -4.20 -21.63
CA GLU A 202 -5.57 -3.64 -20.59
C GLU A 202 -6.83 -4.51 -20.38
N GLU A 203 -6.94 -5.10 -19.19
CA GLU A 203 -8.13 -5.83 -18.71
C GLU A 203 -9.13 -4.89 -17.98
N GLY A 204 -8.73 -3.62 -17.77
CA GLY A 204 -9.57 -2.52 -17.32
C GLY A 204 -8.81 -1.49 -16.47
N ASN A 205 -9.50 -0.39 -16.13
CA ASN A 205 -8.96 0.66 -15.26
C ASN A 205 -9.95 1.22 -14.22
N VAL A 206 -9.40 1.96 -13.26
CA VAL A 206 -10.12 2.72 -12.22
C VAL A 206 -9.48 4.09 -12.04
N VAL A 207 -10.30 5.15 -12.09
CA VAL A 207 -9.86 6.53 -11.82
C VAL A 207 -10.39 6.99 -10.46
N GLY A 208 -9.51 7.60 -9.65
CA GLY A 208 -9.82 8.20 -8.36
C GLY A 208 -9.65 7.24 -7.17
N LYS A 209 -10.25 7.61 -6.03
CA LYS A 209 -10.01 6.93 -4.75
C LYS A 209 -10.64 5.52 -4.72
N LEU A 210 -9.79 4.49 -4.75
CA LEU A 210 -10.20 3.08 -4.71
C LEU A 210 -10.03 2.50 -3.28
N PRO A 211 -11.10 2.03 -2.61
CA PRO A 211 -10.97 1.33 -1.32
C PRO A 211 -10.11 0.06 -1.42
N ARG A 212 -9.30 -0.22 -0.39
CA ARG A 212 -8.36 -1.36 -0.37
C ARG A 212 -9.02 -2.70 -0.74
N GLN A 213 -10.24 -2.95 -0.30
CA GLN A 213 -10.96 -4.19 -0.62
C GLN A 213 -11.14 -4.37 -2.13
N TYR A 214 -11.56 -3.32 -2.84
CA TYR A 214 -11.77 -3.39 -4.29
C TYR A 214 -10.45 -3.46 -5.06
N LEU A 215 -9.39 -2.78 -4.58
CA LEU A 215 -8.04 -2.96 -5.12
C LEU A 215 -7.56 -4.42 -4.95
N LEU A 216 -7.76 -5.01 -3.76
CA LEU A 216 -7.40 -6.40 -3.50
C LEU A 216 -8.17 -7.37 -4.39
N GLU A 217 -9.49 -7.21 -4.52
CA GLU A 217 -10.34 -8.06 -5.37
C GLU A 217 -9.95 -7.94 -6.85
N ASN A 218 -9.61 -6.73 -7.33
CA ASN A 218 -9.09 -6.50 -8.68
C ASN A 218 -7.74 -7.20 -8.92
N VAL A 219 -6.78 -7.02 -8.00
CA VAL A 219 -5.44 -7.62 -8.10
C VAL A 219 -5.49 -9.14 -8.00
N ASP A 220 -6.39 -9.70 -7.18
CA ASP A 220 -6.53 -11.15 -7.06
C ASP A 220 -7.19 -11.77 -8.30
N ALA A 221 -8.18 -11.10 -8.91
CA ALA A 221 -8.73 -11.48 -10.23
C ALA A 221 -7.66 -11.44 -11.32
N LEU A 222 -6.89 -10.35 -11.38
CA LEU A 222 -5.78 -10.18 -12.33
C LEU A 222 -4.72 -11.27 -12.16
N ALA A 223 -4.35 -11.60 -10.92
CA ALA A 223 -3.38 -12.65 -10.62
C ALA A 223 -3.86 -14.06 -11.03
N ARG A 224 -5.18 -14.31 -11.01
CA ARG A 224 -5.79 -15.54 -11.53
C ARG A 224 -5.85 -15.57 -13.07
N GLY A 225 -5.68 -14.44 -13.74
CA GLY A 225 -5.82 -14.31 -15.19
C GLY A 225 -7.28 -14.27 -15.64
N GLU A 226 -8.15 -13.63 -14.85
CA GLU A 226 -9.54 -13.36 -15.25
C GLU A 226 -9.60 -12.18 -16.23
N ALA A 227 -10.24 -12.39 -17.38
CA ALA A 227 -10.39 -11.39 -18.46
C ALA A 227 -11.47 -10.31 -18.17
N SER A 228 -11.73 -10.04 -16.89
CA SER A 228 -12.68 -9.02 -16.43
C SER A 228 -12.40 -8.72 -14.96
N ILE A 229 -11.96 -7.50 -14.69
CA ILE A 229 -11.53 -7.07 -13.37
C ILE A 229 -12.74 -6.49 -12.60
N PRO A 230 -13.18 -7.09 -11.46
CA PRO A 230 -14.53 -6.87 -10.90
C PRO A 230 -14.97 -5.43 -10.64
N HIS A 231 -14.05 -4.56 -10.20
CA HIS A 231 -14.33 -3.15 -9.89
C HIS A 231 -13.65 -2.19 -10.87
N ALA A 232 -13.10 -2.68 -11.98
CA ALA A 232 -12.57 -1.86 -13.04
C ALA A 232 -13.57 -1.74 -14.19
N ARG A 233 -13.51 -0.62 -14.91
CA ARG A 233 -14.18 -0.48 -16.20
C ARG A 233 -13.21 -0.96 -17.28
N VAL A 234 -13.65 -1.87 -18.15
CA VAL A 234 -13.02 -2.01 -19.47
C VAL A 234 -13.37 -0.74 -20.24
N VAL A 235 -12.41 -0.11 -20.93
CA VAL A 235 -12.67 1.05 -21.80
C VAL A 235 -13.34 0.58 -23.10
N GLY A 236 -14.58 0.10 -22.95
CA GLY A 236 -15.46 -0.20 -24.07
C GLY A 236 -15.78 1.10 -24.82
N GLN A 237 -15.56 1.07 -26.14
CA GLN A 237 -15.77 2.17 -27.09
C GLN A 237 -16.87 3.14 -26.65
N TYR A 238 -16.50 4.39 -26.42
CA TYR A 238 -17.42 5.47 -26.05
C TYR A 238 -18.66 5.44 -26.93
N SER A 239 -19.85 5.35 -26.32
CA SER A 239 -21.12 5.51 -27.03
C SER A 239 -21.12 6.85 -27.75
N SER A 240 -20.96 6.82 -29.08
CA SER A 240 -20.82 8.01 -29.91
C SER A 240 -21.91 9.03 -29.58
N ALA A 241 -21.53 10.30 -29.44
CA ALA A 241 -22.46 11.38 -29.16
C ALA A 241 -23.57 11.48 -30.23
N GLU A 242 -23.26 11.09 -31.48
CA GLU A 242 -24.21 10.95 -32.60
C GLU A 242 -25.39 10.01 -32.31
N ALA A 243 -25.20 9.01 -31.43
CA ALA A 243 -26.27 8.08 -31.05
C ALA A 243 -27.27 8.72 -30.06
N ARG A 244 -26.89 9.80 -29.36
CA ARG A 244 -27.86 10.63 -28.63
C ARG A 244 -28.59 11.52 -29.63
N LYS A 245 -29.69 11.02 -30.18
CA LYS A 245 -30.68 11.84 -30.89
C LYS A 245 -31.32 12.81 -29.89
N VAL A 246 -30.66 13.95 -29.68
CA VAL A 246 -31.14 15.05 -28.84
C VAL A 246 -32.51 15.44 -29.35
N HIS A 247 -33.55 15.23 -28.54
CA HIS A 247 -34.84 15.84 -28.80
C HIS A 247 -34.61 17.35 -28.73
N GLN A 248 -34.78 18.04 -29.85
CA GLN A 248 -34.72 19.50 -29.86
C GLN A 248 -35.90 20.00 -29.02
N VAL A 249 -35.58 20.45 -27.82
CA VAL A 249 -36.52 21.18 -26.97
C VAL A 249 -36.86 22.46 -27.73
N VAL A 250 -38.13 22.60 -28.10
CA VAL A 250 -38.64 23.80 -28.78
C VAL A 250 -38.33 25.00 -27.88
N ASP A 251 -37.68 26.02 -28.44
CA ASP A 251 -37.28 27.21 -27.67
C ASP A 251 -38.55 27.88 -27.11
N PRO A 252 -38.72 28.03 -25.78
CA PRO A 252 -39.89 28.65 -25.19
C PRO A 252 -40.05 30.15 -25.54
N ARG A 253 -39.11 30.75 -26.28
CA ARG A 253 -39.25 32.09 -26.87
C ARG A 253 -39.79 32.09 -28.31
N SER A 254 -40.02 30.94 -28.95
CA SER A 254 -40.52 30.88 -30.35
C SER A 254 -42.04 31.05 -30.48
N HIS A 255 -42.66 31.89 -29.65
CA HIS A 255 -44.07 32.25 -29.76
C HIS A 255 -44.20 33.56 -30.54
N SER A 256 -44.53 33.44 -31.82
CA SER A 256 -44.91 34.53 -32.74
C SER A 256 -46.36 34.97 -32.53
#